data_AF-A0A6N6SFW4-F1
#
_entry.id   AF-A0A6N6SFW4-F1
#
_cell.length_a   1.000
_cell.length_b   1.000
_cell.length_c   1.000
_cell.angle_alpha   90.00
_cell.angle_beta   90.00
_cell.angle_gamma   90.00
#
_symmetry.space_group_name_H-M   'P 1'
#
loop_
_entity.id
_entity.type
_entity.pdbx_description
1 polymer ?
#
loop_
_entity_poly.entity_id
_entity_poly.type
_entity_poly.pdbx_seq_one_letter_code
_entity_poly.pdbx_strand_id
1 'polypeptide(L)'
;MAQTQGWGNLGKPVEKGFSWTEPLWPDFWMAWTPATLAVFVGIFAAMGVLTVLEIRNPGGDERKGVLGLVTTRGDRLFISLLGTSYVFMAWLWLIGMPLWWPLGLAILWGVFVFWKV
;
A
#
# COMPACT_ATOMS: atom_id res chain seq x y z
N MET A 1 -9.48 12.50 -30.14
CA MET A 1 -9.04 12.35 -31.54
C MET A 1 -8.94 10.86 -31.80
N ALA A 2 -9.84 10.32 -32.64
CA ALA A 2 -9.92 8.88 -32.91
C ALA A 2 -8.67 8.41 -33.67
N GLN A 3 -7.92 7.47 -33.10
CA GLN A 3 -6.84 6.79 -33.83
C GLN A 3 -7.47 5.88 -34.88
N THR A 4 -7.33 6.26 -36.14
CA THR A 4 -7.66 5.41 -37.29
C THR A 4 -6.72 4.20 -37.28
N GLN A 5 -7.20 3.05 -36.81
CA GLN A 5 -6.47 1.78 -36.86
C GLN A 5 -6.49 1.23 -38.30
N GLY A 6 -5.57 1.72 -39.13
CA GLY A 6 -5.30 1.15 -40.45
C GLY A 6 -4.39 -0.09 -40.37
N TRP A 7 -4.58 -1.04 -41.29
CA TRP A 7 -3.81 -2.29 -41.43
C TRP A 7 -2.27 -2.12 -41.46
N GLY A 8 -1.76 -0.91 -41.73
CA GLY A 8 -0.33 -0.57 -41.69
C GLY A 8 0.26 -0.33 -40.29
N ASN A 9 -0.53 -0.38 -39.21
CA ASN A 9 -0.06 -0.18 -37.83
C ASN A 9 -0.05 -1.46 -36.98
N LEU A 10 -0.41 -2.62 -37.55
CA LEU A 10 -0.55 -3.89 -36.82
C LEU A 10 0.78 -4.53 -36.36
N GLY A 11 1.93 -3.96 -36.73
CA GLY A 11 3.26 -4.48 -36.40
C GLY A 11 4.22 -3.47 -35.80
N LYS A 12 3.76 -2.25 -35.47
CA LYS A 12 4.61 -1.30 -34.74
C LYS A 12 4.55 -1.65 -33.26
N PRO A 13 5.69 -1.78 -32.55
CA PRO A 13 5.66 -1.89 -31.10
C PRO A 13 4.98 -0.63 -30.60
N VAL A 14 3.75 -0.78 -30.10
CA VAL A 14 3.08 0.30 -29.38
C VAL A 14 4.02 0.67 -28.25
N GLU A 15 4.51 1.91 -28.22
CA GLU A 15 5.29 2.40 -27.11
C GLU A 15 4.42 2.23 -25.86
N LYS A 16 4.72 1.19 -25.08
CA LYS A 16 4.08 0.96 -23.80
C LYS A 16 4.60 2.05 -22.87
N GLY A 17 3.86 3.15 -22.80
CA GLY A 17 4.03 4.15 -21.75
C GLY A 17 3.87 3.49 -20.38
N PHE A 18 4.43 4.12 -19.35
CA PHE A 18 4.32 3.63 -17.97
C PHE A 18 2.85 3.46 -17.55
N SER A 19 2.48 2.25 -17.14
CA SER A 19 1.12 1.88 -16.72
C SER A 19 1.15 1.28 -15.32
N TRP A 20 0.29 1.79 -14.43
CA TRP A 20 0.19 1.35 -13.03
C TRP A 20 -0.40 -0.05 -12.86
N THR A 21 -1.10 -0.54 -13.89
CA THR A 21 -1.83 -1.82 -13.85
C THR A 21 -1.15 -2.91 -14.65
N GLU A 22 -0.23 -2.55 -15.55
CA GLU A 22 0.51 -3.54 -16.32
C GLU A 22 1.68 -4.08 -15.51
N PRO A 23 2.00 -5.39 -15.62
CA PRO A 23 3.18 -5.94 -15.01
C PRO A 23 4.45 -5.34 -15.64
N LEU A 24 5.38 -4.89 -14.78
CA LEU A 24 6.70 -4.38 -15.18
C LEU A 24 7.53 -5.45 -15.90
N TRP A 25 7.38 -6.70 -15.46
CA TRP A 25 8.07 -7.86 -16.02
C TRP A 25 7.05 -8.96 -16.33
N PRO A 26 6.66 -9.12 -17.62
CA PRO A 26 5.68 -10.12 -18.04
C PRO A 26 6.11 -11.56 -17.79
N ASP A 27 7.40 -11.85 -17.86
CA ASP A 27 7.96 -13.21 -17.76
C ASP A 27 8.30 -13.63 -16.32
N PHE A 28 7.96 -12.81 -15.32
CA PHE A 28 8.28 -13.10 -13.92
C PHE A 28 7.18 -13.96 -13.27
N TRP A 29 7.57 -14.78 -12.27
CA TRP A 29 6.67 -15.71 -11.59
C TRP A 29 5.43 -15.05 -10.94
N MET A 30 5.54 -13.77 -10.59
CA MET A 30 4.46 -12.96 -10.07
C MET A 30 4.31 -11.72 -10.96
N ALA A 31 3.07 -11.38 -11.32
CA ALA A 31 2.75 -10.19 -12.08
C ALA A 31 3.01 -8.93 -11.23
N TRP A 32 4.25 -8.44 -11.23
CA TRP A 32 4.66 -7.24 -10.50
C TRP A 32 4.18 -5.99 -11.22
N THR A 33 3.01 -5.51 -10.84
CA THR A 33 2.55 -4.17 -11.24
C THR A 33 3.30 -3.10 -10.44
N PRO A 34 3.50 -1.88 -10.97
CA PRO A 34 4.06 -0.77 -10.21
C PRO A 34 3.31 -0.50 -8.90
N ALA A 35 1.98 -0.70 -8.90
CA ALA A 35 1.16 -0.58 -7.71
C ALA A 35 1.55 -1.59 -6.63
N THR A 36 1.67 -2.88 -6.98
CA THR A 36 2.11 -3.91 -6.02
C THR A 36 3.54 -3.67 -5.55
N LEU A 37 4.45 -3.29 -6.45
CA LEU A 37 5.85 -3.00 -6.11
C LEU A 37 5.95 -1.86 -5.09
N ALA A 38 5.19 -0.78 -5.27
CA ALA A 38 5.18 0.36 -4.36
C ALA A 38 4.76 -0.03 -2.93
N VAL A 39 3.76 -0.92 -2.79
CA VAL A 39 3.34 -1.42 -1.47
C VAL A 39 4.45 -2.20 -0.80
N PHE A 40 5.11 -3.13 -1.50
CA PHE A 40 6.19 -3.93 -0.93
C PHE A 40 7.40 -3.07 -0.57
N VAL A 41 7.81 -2.15 -1.44
CA VAL A 41 8.88 -1.19 -1.14
C VAL A 41 8.51 -0.35 0.08
N GLY A 42 7.25 0.09 0.20
CA GLY A 42 6.75 0.79 1.37
C GLY A 42 6.84 -0.04 2.66
N ILE A 43 6.49 -1.33 2.61
CA ILE A 43 6.61 -2.25 3.74
C ILE A 43 8.07 -2.42 4.15
N PHE A 44 8.98 -2.70 3.19
CA PHE A 44 10.41 -2.84 3.48
C PHE A 44 11.03 -1.54 4.00
N ALA A 45 10.64 -0.39 3.46
CA ALA A 45 11.07 0.91 3.95
C ALA A 45 10.57 1.15 5.38
N ALA A 46 9.31 0.82 5.68
CA ALA A 46 8.77 0.92 7.03
C ALA A 46 9.50 0.00 8.01
N MET A 47 9.78 -1.25 7.63
CA MET A 47 10.61 -2.16 8.41
C MET A 47 12.02 -1.58 8.64
N GLY A 48 12.64 -1.02 7.60
CA GLY A 48 13.96 -0.38 7.70
C GLY A 48 13.95 0.82 8.65
N VAL A 49 12.94 1.68 8.58
CA VAL A 49 12.74 2.82 9.48
C VAL A 49 12.59 2.33 10.93
N LEU A 50 11.80 1.28 11.16
CA LEU A 50 11.63 0.68 12.48
C LEU A 50 12.95 0.14 13.03
N THR A 51 13.72 -0.60 12.22
CA THR A 51 15.04 -1.11 12.60
C THR A 51 16.01 0.03 12.95
N VAL A 52 16.03 1.11 12.16
CA VAL A 52 16.87 2.29 12.43
C VAL A 52 16.44 2.99 13.72
N LEU A 53 15.13 3.10 13.98
CA LEU A 53 14.60 3.69 15.21
C LEU A 53 14.90 2.83 16.45
N GLU A 54 14.84 1.51 16.32
CA GLU A 54 15.17 0.55 17.38
C GLU A 54 16.66 0.65 17.75
N ILE A 55 17.54 0.74 16.75
CA ILE A 55 18.98 0.93 16.95
C ILE A 55 19.27 2.28 17.63
N ARG A 56 18.52 3.32 17.27
CA ARG A 56 18.78 4.69 17.75
C ARG A 56 18.18 4.99 19.14
N ASN A 57 17.05 4.36 19.47
CA ASN A 57 16.41 4.50 20.79
C ASN A 57 16.13 3.10 21.35
N PRO A 58 17.15 2.43 21.94
CA PRO A 58 16.96 1.15 22.59
C PRO A 58 16.09 1.35 23.83
N GLY A 59 14.90 0.77 23.78
CA GLY A 59 13.86 1.00 24.78
C GLY A 59 12.51 0.94 24.10
N GLY A 60 12.12 -0.28 23.72
CA GLY A 60 10.79 -0.59 23.26
C GLY A 60 9.81 -0.04 24.29
N ASP A 61 9.17 1.06 23.93
CA ASP A 61 8.15 1.73 24.74
C ASP A 61 6.93 0.79 24.69
N GLU A 62 7.01 -0.31 25.45
CA GLU A 62 6.00 -1.32 25.67
C GLU A 62 4.83 -0.65 26.39
N ARG A 63 4.04 0.09 25.63
CA ARG A 63 2.79 0.66 26.12
C ARG A 63 1.70 -0.36 25.86
N LYS A 64 0.90 -0.62 26.89
CA LYS A 64 -0.34 -1.39 26.76
C LYS A 64 -1.24 -0.66 25.76
N GLY A 65 -1.42 -1.25 24.57
CA GLY A 65 -2.35 -0.74 23.58
C GLY A 65 -3.80 -0.94 24.02
N VAL A 66 -4.72 -0.26 23.34
CA VAL A 66 -6.17 -0.26 23.64
C VAL A 66 -6.83 -1.66 23.59
N LEU A 67 -6.20 -2.63 22.90
CA LEU A 67 -6.66 -4.03 22.82
C LEU A 67 -6.15 -4.91 23.99
N GLY A 68 -5.44 -4.35 24.97
CA GLY A 68 -4.84 -5.10 26.09
C GLY A 68 -3.56 -5.85 25.71
N LEU A 69 -3.13 -5.76 24.44
CA LEU A 69 -1.86 -6.30 23.96
C LEU A 69 -0.73 -5.30 24.20
N VAL A 70 0.44 -5.81 24.58
CA VAL A 70 1.68 -5.02 24.66
C VAL A 70 2.13 -4.81 23.22
N THR A 71 1.94 -3.61 22.68
CA THR A 71 2.25 -3.31 21.27
C THR A 71 3.52 -2.48 21.18
N THR A 72 4.53 -3.02 20.51
CA THR A 72 5.75 -2.29 20.17
C THR A 72 5.48 -1.20 19.13
N ARG A 73 6.45 -0.33 18.85
CA ARG A 73 6.33 0.67 17.78
C ARG A 73 6.08 0.03 16.41
N GLY A 74 6.66 -1.16 16.18
CA GLY A 74 6.45 -1.93 14.95
C GLY A 74 5.04 -2.48 14.82
N ASP A 75 4.46 -3.00 15.92
CA ASP A 75 3.10 -3.54 15.93
C ASP A 75 2.07 -2.45 15.59
N ARG A 76 2.29 -1.20 16.00
CA ARG A 76 1.41 -0.06 15.67
C ARG A 76 1.40 0.25 14.17
N LEU A 77 2.57 0.22 13.53
CA LEU A 77 2.68 0.42 12.09
C LEU A 77 1.98 -0.73 11.34
N PHE A 78 2.18 -1.97 11.78
CA PHE A 78 1.52 -3.13 11.18
C PHE A 78 -0.01 -3.06 11.32
N ILE A 79 -0.54 -2.67 12.48
CA ILE A 79 -1.99 -2.50 12.72
C ILE A 79 -2.58 -1.40 11.84
N SER A 80 -1.84 -0.29 11.63
CA SER A 80 -2.29 0.78 10.73
C SER A 80 -2.37 0.32 9.27
N LEU A 81 -1.39 -0.46 8.79
CA LEU A 81 -1.36 -1.05 7.45
C LEU A 81 -2.47 -2.09 7.26
N LEU A 82 -2.63 -3.03 8.20
CA LEU A 82 -3.70 -4.02 8.16
C LEU A 82 -5.08 -3.36 8.20
N GLY A 83 -5.31 -2.43 9.12
CA GLY A 83 -6.59 -1.74 9.23
C GLY A 83 -6.91 -0.90 7.99
N THR A 84 -5.90 -0.27 7.37
CA THR A 84 -6.08 0.39 6.07
C THR A 84 -6.52 -0.60 4.99
N SER A 85 -5.86 -1.77 4.88
CA SER A 85 -6.24 -2.83 3.93
C SER A 85 -7.69 -3.28 4.14
N TYR A 86 -8.09 -3.54 5.39
CA TYR A 86 -9.47 -3.91 5.73
C TYR A 86 -10.49 -2.81 5.43
N VAL A 87 -10.16 -1.54 5.66
CA VAL A 87 -11.01 -0.40 5.29
C VAL A 87 -11.26 -0.37 3.78
N PHE A 88 -10.21 -0.55 2.98
CA PHE A 88 -10.34 -0.61 1.53
C PHE A 88 -11.14 -1.83 1.06
N MET A 89 -10.89 -3.00 1.67
CA MET A 89 -11.60 -4.23 1.32
C MET A 89 -13.08 -4.17 1.69
N ALA A 90 -13.41 -3.65 2.87
CA ALA A 90 -14.78 -3.45 3.32
C ALA A 90 -15.52 -2.43 2.44
N TRP A 91 -14.85 -1.36 2.02
CA TRP A 91 -15.44 -0.37 1.11
C TRP A 91 -15.72 -0.95 -0.27
N LEU A 92 -14.77 -1.70 -0.83
CA LEU A 92 -14.96 -2.37 -2.12
C LEU A 92 -16.10 -3.38 -2.08
N TRP A 93 -16.27 -4.07 -0.95
CA TRP A 93 -17.36 -5.03 -0.75
C TRP A 93 -18.74 -4.36 -0.65
N LEU A 94 -18.83 -3.18 -0.03
CA LEU A 94 -20.10 -2.49 0.22
C LEU A 94 -20.52 -1.53 -0.90
N ILE A 95 -19.59 -0.69 -1.40
CA ILE A 95 -19.89 0.49 -2.23
C ILE A 95 -19.22 0.39 -3.60
N GLY A 96 -18.00 -0.15 -3.66
CA GLY A 96 -17.22 -0.21 -4.90
C GLY A 96 -16.51 1.12 -5.23
N MET A 97 -16.38 1.44 -6.52
CA MET A 97 -15.74 2.68 -6.98
C MET A 97 -16.68 3.88 -6.80
N PRO A 98 -16.20 5.08 -6.41
CA PRO A 98 -14.80 5.53 -6.40
C PRO A 98 -14.06 5.36 -5.05
N LEU A 99 -12.72 5.26 -5.13
CA LEU A 99 -11.82 4.95 -4.01
C LEU A 99 -11.36 6.16 -3.18
N TRP A 100 -11.93 7.36 -3.40
CA TRP A 100 -11.54 8.58 -2.68
C TRP A 100 -12.00 8.58 -1.21
N TRP A 101 -13.20 8.08 -0.96
CA TRP A 101 -13.75 7.95 0.39
C TRP A 101 -13.00 6.96 1.29
N PRO A 102 -12.67 5.72 0.85
CA PRO A 102 -11.89 4.81 1.67
C PRO A 102 -10.47 5.31 1.92
N LEU A 103 -9.90 6.11 1.00
CA LEU A 103 -8.60 6.76 1.21
C LEU A 103 -8.65 7.77 2.36
N GLY A 104 -9.71 8.58 2.45
CA GLY A 104 -9.94 9.47 3.60
C GLY A 104 -10.11 8.69 4.92
N LEU A 105 -10.90 7.62 4.91
CA LEU A 105 -11.09 6.74 6.07
C LEU A 105 -9.80 6.05 6.52
N ALA A 106 -8.96 5.61 5.58
CA ALA A 106 -7.67 5.01 5.86
C ALA A 106 -6.70 6.00 6.53
N ILE A 107 -6.67 7.25 6.07
CA ILE A 107 -5.85 8.30 6.69
C ILE A 107 -6.36 8.59 8.12
N LEU A 108 -7.68 8.70 8.31
CA LEU A 108 -8.28 8.88 9.64
C LEU A 108 -7.95 7.69 10.55
N TRP A 109 -7.99 6.47 10.04
CA TRP A 109 -7.60 5.26 10.78
C TRP A 109 -6.14 5.30 11.20
N GLY A 110 -5.23 5.62 10.27
CA GLY A 110 -3.80 5.78 10.58
C GLY A 110 -3.57 6.82 11.67
N VAL A 111 -4.15 8.01 11.52
CA VAL A 111 -4.05 9.08 12.54
C VAL A 111 -4.62 8.63 13.88
N PHE A 112 -5.77 7.94 13.89
CA PHE A 112 -6.37 7.43 15.12
C PHE A 112 -5.47 6.44 15.86
N VAL A 113 -4.82 5.52 15.14
CA VAL A 113 -3.90 4.53 15.72
C VAL A 113 -2.67 5.21 16.35
N PHE A 114 -2.16 6.29 15.73
CA PHE A 114 -1.02 7.04 16.27
C PHE A 114 -1.39 8.07 17.34
N TRP A 115 -2.61 8.63 17.30
CA TRP A 115 -3.04 9.69 18.23
C TRP A 115 -3.57 9.13 19.56
N LYS A 116 -4.25 7.97 19.54
CA LYS A 116 -4.91 7.44 20.72
C LYS A 116 -4.04 6.53 21.59
N VAL A 117 -2.77 6.28 21.24
CA VAL A 117 -1.88 5.31 21.91
C VAL A 117 -0.47 5.87 22.16
#